data_AF-A0A3B9RSW8-F1
#
_entry.id   AF-A0A3B9RSW8-F1
#
_cell.length_a   1.000
_cell.length_b   1.000
_cell.length_c   1.000
_cell.angle_alpha   90.00
_cell.angle_beta   90.00
_cell.angle_gamma   90.00
#
_symmetry.space_group_name_H-M   'P 1'
#
loop_
_entity.id
_entity.type
_entity.pdbx_description
1 polymer ?
#
loop_
_entity_poly.entity_id
_entity_poly.type
_entity_poly.pdbx_seq_one_letter_code
_entity_poly.pdbx_strand_id
1 'polypeptide(L)'
;MNNPILMALVATLGTWGMTALGAALVFFFKTIKDHVMNTMLGFASGVMIAASFWSLLSPAIDMAQDGPVPAYLVAAIGFLLGGAFLWVSDRLLPHAHFSSKPGETEGIPTHLRRSILLVLSITLHNIPEGLAVGVAFGAAALSSE
;
A
#
# COMPACT_ATOMS: atom_id res chain seq x y z
N MET A 1 21.89 11.06 -12.33
CA MET A 1 20.79 10.15 -11.96
C MET A 1 19.48 10.93 -11.94
N ASN A 2 19.07 11.52 -13.07
CA ASN A 2 17.94 12.47 -13.13
C ASN A 2 16.68 11.87 -13.79
N ASN A 3 16.52 10.54 -13.81
CA ASN A 3 15.33 9.92 -14.37
C ASN A 3 14.38 9.50 -13.24
N PRO A 4 13.24 10.19 -13.03
CA PRO A 4 12.29 9.86 -11.96
C PRO A 4 11.73 8.45 -12.07
N ILE A 5 11.57 7.93 -13.28
CA ILE A 5 11.08 6.56 -13.52
C ILE A 5 12.10 5.56 -12.98
N LEU A 6 13.39 5.79 -13.23
CA LEU A 6 14.45 4.92 -12.72
C LEU A 6 14.54 4.98 -11.19
N MET A 7 14.39 6.17 -10.59
CA MET A 7 14.36 6.34 -9.13
C MET A 7 13.17 5.61 -8.50
N ALA A 8 11.96 5.78 -9.05
CA ALA A 8 10.76 5.08 -8.61
C ALA A 8 10.92 3.55 -8.75
N LEU A 9 11.52 3.07 -9.84
CA LEU A 9 11.79 1.65 -10.05
C LEU A 9 12.76 1.10 -9.00
N VAL A 10 13.90 1.76 -8.78
CA VAL A 10 14.90 1.34 -7.78
C VAL A 10 14.30 1.37 -6.37
N ALA A 11 13.54 2.42 -6.04
CA ALA A 11 12.86 2.50 -4.74
C ALA A 11 11.84 1.37 -4.56
N THR A 12 11.03 1.07 -5.59
CA THR A 12 10.06 -0.01 -5.56
C THR A 12 10.73 -1.37 -5.44
N LEU A 13 11.82 -1.62 -6.19
CA LEU A 13 12.64 -2.83 -6.03
C LEU A 13 13.25 -2.93 -4.62
N GLY A 14 13.61 -1.80 -4.02
CA GLY A 14 14.02 -1.72 -2.61
C GLY A 14 12.90 -2.18 -1.66
N THR A 15 11.68 -1.65 -1.81
CA THR A 15 10.53 -2.06 -0.98
C THR A 15 10.20 -3.55 -1.14
N TRP A 16 10.26 -4.06 -2.37
CA TRP A 16 10.11 -5.48 -2.67
C TRP A 16 11.22 -6.31 -2.00
N GLY A 17 12.47 -5.85 -2.07
CA GLY A 17 13.61 -6.49 -1.43
C GLY A 17 13.46 -6.57 0.09
N MET A 18 12.95 -5.51 0.73
CA MET A 18 12.66 -5.52 2.17
C MET A 18 11.55 -6.51 2.52
N THR A 19 10.51 -6.63 1.69
CA THR A 19 9.45 -7.64 1.86
C THR A 19 10.01 -9.06 1.74
N ALA A 20 10.86 -9.30 0.74
CA ALA A 20 11.53 -10.59 0.54
C ALA A 20 12.47 -10.93 1.70
N LEU A 21 13.22 -9.96 2.23
CA LEU A 21 14.08 -10.14 3.40
C LEU A 21 13.27 -10.46 4.66
N GLY A 22 12.14 -9.78 4.88
CA GLY A 22 11.22 -10.09 5.98
C GLY A 22 10.65 -11.51 5.85
N ALA A 23 10.24 -11.91 4.65
CA ALA A 23 9.73 -13.27 4.38
C ALA A 23 10.80 -14.36 4.57
N ALA A 24 12.08 -14.06 4.27
CA ALA A 24 13.19 -15.00 4.45
C ALA A 24 13.41 -15.41 5.92
N LEU A 25 12.91 -14.64 6.89
CA LEU A 25 12.98 -15.00 8.31
C LEU A 25 12.26 -16.33 8.62
N VAL A 26 11.33 -16.78 7.76
CA VAL A 26 10.68 -18.10 7.86
C VAL A 26 11.67 -19.26 7.86
N PHE A 27 12.85 -19.12 7.24
CA PHE A 27 13.89 -20.16 7.28
C PHE A 27 14.53 -20.34 8.67
N PHE A 28 14.43 -19.33 9.53
CA PHE A 28 14.96 -19.36 10.90
C PHE A 28 13.84 -19.57 11.94
N PHE A 29 12.70 -18.90 11.76
CA PHE A 29 11.57 -18.94 12.70
C PHE A 29 10.29 -19.33 11.98
N LYS A 30 9.75 -20.51 12.29
CA LYS A 30 8.49 -21.01 11.70
C LYS A 30 7.23 -20.59 12.44
N THR A 31 7.37 -20.15 13.70
CA THR A 31 6.25 -19.70 14.52
C THR A 31 6.65 -18.41 15.24
N ILE A 32 5.72 -17.47 15.32
CA ILE A 32 5.88 -16.19 16.01
C ILE A 32 4.77 -16.11 17.06
N LYS A 33 5.10 -15.64 18.26
CA LYS A 33 4.10 -15.45 19.33
C LYS A 33 3.11 -14.36 18.91
N ASP A 34 1.82 -14.55 19.15
CA ASP A 34 0.75 -13.62 18.73
C ASP A 34 0.98 -12.19 19.20
N HIS A 35 1.47 -11.99 20.44
CA HIS A 35 1.84 -10.66 20.94
C HIS A 35 2.88 -9.97 20.04
N VAL A 36 3.91 -10.70 19.60
CA VAL A 36 4.97 -10.13 18.76
C VAL A 36 4.41 -9.80 17.37
N MET A 37 3.61 -10.71 16.81
CA MET A 37 2.91 -10.48 15.53
C MET A 37 2.02 -9.23 15.59
N ASN A 38 1.22 -9.09 16.65
CA ASN A 38 0.33 -7.94 16.83
C ASN A 38 1.12 -6.63 16.98
N THR A 39 2.25 -6.64 17.69
CA THR A 39 3.14 -5.48 17.78
C THR A 39 3.74 -5.11 16.42
N MET A 40 4.15 -6.09 15.62
CA MET A 40 4.67 -5.84 14.27
C MET A 40 3.59 -5.25 13.35
N LEU A 41 2.37 -5.79 13.36
CA LEU A 41 1.24 -5.28 12.60
C LEU A 41 0.84 -3.86 13.04
N GLY A 42 0.82 -3.61 14.36
CA GLY A 42 0.54 -2.28 14.90
C GLY A 42 1.60 -1.25 14.51
N PHE A 43 2.89 -1.63 14.55
CA PHE A 43 3.98 -0.78 14.09
C PHE A 43 3.86 -0.46 12.60
N ALA A 44 3.64 -1.47 11.75
CA ALA A 44 3.47 -1.28 10.31
C ALA A 44 2.27 -0.36 10.00
N SER A 45 1.12 -0.59 10.63
CA SER A 45 -0.06 0.27 10.50
C SER A 45 0.24 1.72 10.92
N GLY A 46 0.99 1.91 12.02
CA GLY A 46 1.35 3.25 12.49
C GLY A 46 2.24 4.01 11.50
N VAL A 47 3.27 3.35 10.96
CA VAL A 47 4.15 3.92 9.94
C VAL A 47 3.35 4.31 8.69
N MET A 48 2.43 3.46 8.24
CA MET A 48 1.60 3.73 7.06
C MET A 48 0.63 4.89 7.26
N ILE A 49 0.01 5.03 8.44
CA ILE A 49 -0.84 6.20 8.76
C ILE A 49 -0.01 7.48 8.77
N ALA A 50 1.17 7.45 9.38
CA ALA A 50 2.06 8.61 9.41
C ALA A 50 2.52 9.01 7.98
N ALA A 51 3.01 8.05 7.19
CA ALA A 51 3.41 8.30 5.81
C ALA A 51 2.26 8.86 4.96
N SER A 52 1.04 8.35 5.14
CA SER A 52 -0.14 8.84 4.43
C SER A 52 -0.41 10.32 4.69
N PHE A 53 -0.16 10.82 5.91
CA PHE A 53 -0.33 12.23 6.23
C PHE A 53 0.87 13.08 5.82
N TRP A 54 2.06 12.79 6.36
CA TRP A 54 3.24 13.65 6.19
C TRP A 54 3.90 13.53 4.82
N SER A 55 3.86 12.35 4.19
CA SER A 55 4.56 12.10 2.93
C SER A 55 3.66 12.19 1.71
N LEU A 56 2.33 12.12 1.87
CA LEU A 56 1.38 12.17 0.76
C LEU A 56 0.38 13.31 0.91
N LEU A 57 -0.43 13.34 1.97
CA LEU A 57 -1.54 14.30 2.08
C LEU A 57 -1.06 15.75 2.23
N SER A 58 -0.11 16.01 3.13
CA SER A 58 0.42 17.37 3.33
C SER A 58 1.09 17.90 2.05
N PRO A 59 2.01 17.18 1.40
CA PRO A 59 2.57 17.62 0.12
C PRO A 59 1.52 17.81 -0.97
N ALA A 60 0.49 16.96 -1.03
CA ALA A 60 -0.59 17.10 -2.02
C ALA A 60 -1.41 18.38 -1.82
N ILE A 61 -1.64 18.80 -0.57
CA ILE A 61 -2.31 20.07 -0.26
C ILE A 61 -1.42 21.23 -0.67
N ASP A 62 -0.12 21.19 -0.35
CA ASP A 62 0.82 22.25 -0.68
C ASP A 62 0.95 22.44 -2.20
N MET A 63 1.01 21.35 -2.96
CA MET A 63 1.04 21.38 -4.43
C MET A 63 -0.26 21.91 -5.06
N ALA A 64 -1.38 21.89 -4.34
CA ALA A 64 -2.67 22.35 -4.83
C ALA A 64 -3.00 23.81 -4.48
N GLN A 65 -2.14 24.51 -3.73
CA GLN A 65 -2.40 25.88 -3.26
C GLN A 65 -2.54 26.90 -4.40
N ASP A 66 -1.75 26.75 -5.47
CA ASP A 66 -1.76 27.67 -6.61
C ASP A 66 -2.84 27.35 -7.66
N GLY A 67 -3.71 26.37 -7.36
CA GLY A 67 -4.76 25.92 -8.26
C GLY A 67 -5.98 26.84 -8.29
N PRO A 68 -6.84 26.70 -9.32
CA PRO A 68 -8.10 27.44 -9.42
C PRO A 68 -9.18 26.99 -8.41
N VAL A 69 -8.92 25.91 -7.67
CA VAL A 69 -9.84 25.27 -6.72
C VAL A 69 -9.15 25.21 -5.35
N PRO A 70 -9.87 25.37 -4.22
CA PRO A 70 -9.27 25.29 -2.90
C PRO A 70 -8.51 23.97 -2.68
N ALA A 71 -7.27 24.05 -2.19
CA ALA A 71 -6.36 22.90 -2.05
C ALA A 71 -6.95 21.74 -1.22
N TYR A 72 -7.67 22.05 -0.14
CA TYR A 72 -8.32 21.03 0.69
C TYR A 72 -9.37 20.22 -0.08
N LEU A 73 -10.04 20.83 -1.08
CA LEU A 73 -11.05 20.16 -1.88
C LEU A 73 -10.41 19.19 -2.87
N VAL A 74 -9.30 19.59 -3.50
CA VAL A 74 -8.51 18.72 -4.38
C VAL A 74 -8.00 17.50 -3.61
N ALA A 75 -7.41 17.72 -2.43
CA ALA A 75 -6.92 16.66 -1.56
C ALA A 75 -8.05 15.74 -1.07
N ALA A 76 -9.19 16.29 -0.65
CA ALA A 76 -10.33 15.50 -0.20
C ALA A 76 -10.93 14.62 -1.33
N ILE A 77 -11.08 15.18 -2.53
CA ILE A 77 -11.57 14.41 -3.69
C ILE A 77 -10.58 13.30 -4.04
N GLY A 78 -9.28 13.60 -4.10
CA GLY A 78 -8.25 12.59 -4.36
C GLY A 78 -8.25 11.47 -3.32
N PHE A 79 -8.34 11.82 -2.03
CA PHE A 79 -8.41 10.86 -0.93
C PHE A 79 -9.66 9.97 -1.01
N LEU A 80 -10.84 10.56 -1.26
CA LEU A 80 -12.10 9.81 -1.38
C LEU A 80 -12.11 8.91 -2.62
N LEU A 81 -11.58 9.38 -3.76
CA LEU A 81 -11.46 8.55 -4.97
C LEU A 81 -10.48 7.39 -4.75
N GLY A 82 -9.36 7.63 -4.07
CA GLY A 82 -8.43 6.57 -3.67
C GLY A 82 -9.09 5.54 -2.75
N GLY A 83 -9.82 6.00 -1.72
CA GLY A 83 -10.57 5.13 -0.83
C GLY A 83 -11.65 4.32 -1.55
N ALA A 84 -12.41 4.96 -2.46
CA ALA A 84 -13.40 4.29 -3.29
C ALA A 84 -12.76 3.26 -4.23
N PHE A 85 -11.59 3.57 -4.81
CA PHE A 85 -10.84 2.64 -5.65
C PHE A 85 -10.42 1.39 -4.86
N LEU A 86 -9.91 1.55 -3.63
CA LEU A 86 -9.55 0.41 -2.78
C LEU A 86 -10.78 -0.39 -2.35
N TRP A 87 -11.87 0.29 -1.96
CA TRP A 87 -13.12 -0.35 -1.60
C TRP A 87 -13.71 -1.19 -2.75
N VAL A 88 -13.70 -0.66 -3.97
CA VAL A 88 -14.14 -1.39 -5.16
C VAL A 88 -13.21 -2.57 -5.47
N SER A 89 -11.90 -2.37 -5.38
CA SER A 89 -10.91 -3.41 -5.66
C SER A 89 -11.04 -4.58 -4.68
N ASP A 90 -11.22 -4.28 -3.40
CA ASP A 90 -11.48 -5.24 -2.33
C ASP A 90 -12.77 -6.04 -2.61
N ARG A 91 -13.84 -5.36 -3.03
CA ARG A 91 -15.12 -6.01 -3.30
C ARG A 91 -15.12 -6.89 -4.56
N LEU A 92 -14.32 -6.56 -5.56
CA LEU A 92 -14.27 -7.31 -6.82
C LEU A 92 -13.38 -8.55 -6.72
N LEU A 93 -12.29 -8.47 -5.97
CA LEU A 93 -11.26 -9.50 -6.04
C LEU A 93 -11.52 -10.62 -5.04
N PRO A 94 -11.49 -11.89 -5.49
CA PRO A 94 -11.66 -13.04 -4.63
C PRO A 94 -10.46 -13.16 -3.69
N HIS A 95 -10.64 -12.91 -2.41
CA HIS A 95 -9.54 -12.96 -1.45
C HIS A 95 -9.97 -13.59 -0.13
N ALA A 96 -8.97 -13.98 0.67
CA ALA A 96 -9.18 -14.57 1.98
C ALA A 96 -8.21 -13.93 2.96
N HIS A 97 -8.69 -13.54 4.14
CA HIS A 97 -7.81 -13.02 5.18
C HIS A 97 -7.13 -14.16 5.94
N PHE A 98 -5.96 -13.86 6.51
CA PHE A 98 -5.17 -14.84 7.25
C PHE A 98 -5.96 -15.45 8.43
N SER A 99 -6.79 -14.64 9.11
CA SER A 99 -7.61 -15.07 10.25
C SER A 99 -9.01 -15.62 9.90
N SER A 100 -9.40 -15.68 8.62
CA SER A 100 -10.72 -16.19 8.22
C SER A 100 -10.85 -17.71 8.43
N LYS A 101 -12.06 -18.17 8.77
CA LYS A 101 -12.34 -19.62 8.89
C LYS A 101 -12.27 -20.31 7.51
N PRO A 102 -11.99 -21.63 7.45
CA PRO A 102 -12.05 -22.37 6.19
C PRO A 102 -13.44 -22.23 5.54
N GLY A 103 -13.49 -21.63 4.35
CA GLY A 103 -14.73 -21.38 3.61
C GLY A 103 -15.26 -19.94 3.66
N GLU A 104 -14.68 -19.08 4.50
CA GLU A 104 -14.94 -17.63 4.49
C GLU A 104 -14.00 -16.95 3.47
N THR A 105 -14.54 -16.64 2.29
CA THR A 105 -13.86 -15.91 1.22
C THR A 105 -14.67 -14.66 0.90
N GLU A 106 -13.99 -13.53 0.71
CA GLU A 106 -14.59 -12.27 0.30
C GLU A 106 -14.40 -12.02 -1.20
N GLY A 107 -15.22 -11.13 -1.75
CA GLY A 107 -15.27 -10.88 -3.19
C GLY A 107 -16.11 -11.90 -3.98
N ILE A 108 -15.81 -12.05 -5.27
CA ILE A 108 -16.54 -12.95 -6.16
C ILE A 108 -16.22 -14.42 -5.77
N PRO A 109 -17.22 -15.32 -5.66
CA PRO A 109 -16.95 -16.71 -5.30
C PRO A 109 -16.07 -17.39 -6.37
N THR A 110 -15.02 -18.09 -5.93
CA THR A 110 -14.12 -18.83 -6.82
C THR A 110 -13.73 -20.19 -6.24
N HIS A 111 -13.31 -21.10 -7.11
CA HIS A 111 -12.76 -22.41 -6.73
C HIS A 111 -11.24 -22.38 -6.49
N LEU A 112 -10.66 -21.19 -6.30
CA LEU A 112 -9.22 -21.04 -6.11
C LEU A 112 -8.78 -21.59 -4.74
N ARG A 113 -7.55 -22.12 -4.68
CA ARG A 113 -6.96 -22.61 -3.43
C ARG A 113 -6.72 -21.43 -2.47
N ARG A 114 -6.90 -21.65 -1.16
CA ARG A 114 -6.66 -20.64 -0.12
C ARG A 114 -5.31 -19.94 -0.23
N SER A 115 -4.25 -20.68 -0.59
CA SER A 115 -2.92 -20.08 -0.79
C SER A 115 -2.88 -19.02 -1.89
N ILE A 116 -3.61 -19.23 -2.98
CA ILE A 116 -3.73 -18.26 -4.08
C ILE A 116 -4.50 -17.02 -3.61
N LEU A 117 -5.61 -17.23 -2.88
CA LEU A 117 -6.42 -16.15 -2.32
C LEU A 117 -5.62 -15.28 -1.32
N LEU A 118 -4.75 -15.90 -0.52
CA LEU A 118 -3.85 -15.19 0.39
C LEU A 118 -2.79 -14.38 -0.37
N VAL A 119 -2.19 -14.94 -1.42
CA VAL A 119 -1.24 -14.20 -2.27
C VAL A 119 -1.93 -13.01 -2.93
N LEU A 120 -3.13 -13.21 -3.49
CA LEU A 120 -3.89 -12.11 -4.10
C LEU A 120 -4.24 -11.02 -3.09
N SER A 121 -4.64 -11.40 -1.86
CA SER A 121 -4.87 -10.47 -0.76
C SER A 121 -3.63 -9.63 -0.49
N ILE A 122 -2.45 -10.25 -0.33
CA ILE A 122 -1.19 -9.54 -0.06
C ILE A 122 -0.83 -8.62 -1.23
N THR A 123 -0.96 -9.11 -2.47
CA THR A 123 -0.70 -8.30 -3.67
C THR A 123 -1.56 -7.05 -3.69
N LEU A 124 -2.85 -7.15 -3.34
CA LEU A 124 -3.75 -6.00 -3.32
C LEU A 124 -3.34 -4.93 -2.33
N HIS A 125 -2.83 -5.33 -1.17
CA HIS A 125 -2.37 -4.40 -0.15
C HIS A 125 -1.05 -3.71 -0.54
N ASN A 126 -0.24 -4.35 -1.39
CA ASN A 126 1.02 -3.78 -1.88
C ASN A 126 0.86 -2.83 -3.08
N ILE A 127 -0.27 -2.87 -3.80
CA ILE A 127 -0.54 -1.93 -4.90
C ILE A 127 -0.55 -0.47 -4.42
N PRO A 128 -1.29 -0.10 -3.36
CA PRO A 128 -1.24 1.25 -2.78
C PRO A 128 0.16 1.72 -2.40
N GLU A 129 0.97 0.82 -1.82
CA GLU A 129 2.34 1.14 -1.41
C GLU A 129 3.23 1.46 -2.61
N GLY A 130 3.17 0.63 -3.66
CA GLY A 130 3.90 0.87 -4.90
C GLY A 130 3.46 2.17 -5.60
N LEU A 131 2.16 2.45 -5.60
CA LEU A 131 1.61 3.68 -6.18
C LEU A 131 2.07 4.92 -5.40
N ALA A 132 2.11 4.86 -4.07
CA ALA A 132 2.61 5.93 -3.22
C ALA A 132 4.08 6.27 -3.51
N VAL A 133 4.94 5.25 -3.68
CA VAL A 133 6.34 5.44 -4.08
C VAL A 133 6.42 6.13 -5.45
N GLY A 134 5.66 5.65 -6.43
CA GLY A 134 5.63 6.24 -7.78
C GLY A 134 5.20 7.71 -7.77
N VAL A 135 4.14 8.04 -7.04
CA VAL A 135 3.64 9.43 -6.91
C VAL A 135 4.66 10.31 -6.20
N ALA A 136 5.31 9.83 -5.13
CA ALA A 136 6.31 10.62 -4.40
C ALA A 136 7.51 11.00 -5.28
N PHE A 137 8.07 10.05 -6.05
CA PHE A 137 9.18 10.34 -6.97
C PHE A 137 8.75 11.15 -8.19
N GLY A 138 7.52 10.99 -8.67
CA GLY A 138 6.94 11.83 -9.71
C GLY A 138 6.77 13.29 -9.26
N ALA A 139 6.21 13.50 -8.07
CA ALA A 139 6.04 14.82 -7.48
C ALA A 139 7.38 15.51 -7.21
N ALA A 140 8.37 14.78 -6.68
CA ALA A 140 9.71 15.30 -6.46
C ALA A 140 10.36 15.80 -7.76
N ALA A 141 10.17 15.09 -8.88
CA ALA A 141 10.68 15.54 -10.17
C ALA A 141 9.98 16.80 -10.69
N LEU A 142 8.66 16.89 -10.55
CA LEU A 142 7.91 18.09 -10.93
C LEU A 142 8.31 19.32 -10.11
N SER A 143 8.71 19.14 -8.84
CA SER A 143 9.19 20.24 -7.98
C SER A 143 10.64 20.66 -8.26
N SER A 144 11.38 19.90 -9.07
CA SER A 144 12.79 20.14 -9.38
C SER A 144 13.03 20.84 -10.72
N GLU A 145 11.95 21.15 -11.46
CA GLU A 145 11.94 21.99 -12.67
C GLU A 145 11.41 23.40 -12.34
#